data_AF-A0A5C7RYL0-F1
#
_entry.id   AF-A0A5C7RYL0-F1
#
_cell.length_a   1.000
_cell.length_b   1.000
_cell.length_c   1.000
_cell.angle_alpha   90.00
_cell.angle_beta   90.00
_cell.angle_gamma   90.00
#
_symmetry.space_group_name_H-M   'P 1'
#
loop_
_entity.id
_entity.type
_entity.pdbx_description
1 polymer ?
#
loop_
_entity_poly.entity_id
_entity_poly.type
_entity_poly.pdbx_seq_one_letter_code
_entity_poly.pdbx_strand_id
1 'polypeptide(L)'
;MKALILPLLLLTSLAACTSASESGQLPKPQPGVEQSTWTVLNITGTTQQPDPVEAKIRELEAAGQLKILKVMESFPAQYEIKGSQQALSAVQEAANPIQAPKKDLKALAALDAAEALWMQKRPEHYAYQLQASCFCPPEYTQPIAIRVFKGVVQQADLVTSKQPLPADRKADAKTIDELFKIIRDAINRPAASVQVTYDPNYGFPSSISIDLDQMMADEEIYYTAKDFKVASGLKPAQH
;
A
#
# COMPACT_ATOMS: atom_id res chain seq x y z
N MET A 1 40.74 39.19 38.94
CA MET A 1 40.27 40.47 39.52
C MET A 1 39.76 41.38 38.42
N LYS A 2 38.44 41.50 38.28
CA LYS A 2 37.70 42.75 38.01
C LYS A 2 36.23 42.39 37.87
N ALA A 3 35.50 42.71 38.92
CA ALA A 3 34.06 42.76 38.95
C ALA A 3 33.58 43.92 38.06
N LEU A 4 32.47 43.73 37.37
CA LEU A 4 31.61 44.81 36.92
C LEU A 4 30.17 44.42 37.21
N ILE A 5 29.46 45.38 37.77
CA ILE A 5 28.23 45.30 38.53
C ILE A 5 27.17 46.14 37.79
N LEU A 6 25.93 45.63 37.77
CA LEU A 6 24.62 46.29 37.52
C LEU A 6 24.25 46.79 36.09
N PRO A 7 22.94 46.96 35.74
CA PRO A 7 21.75 46.76 36.57
C PRO A 7 20.60 45.91 36.02
N LEU A 8 19.83 45.51 37.03
CA LEU A 8 18.53 44.84 37.08
C LEU A 8 17.43 45.72 36.46
N LEU A 9 16.69 45.19 35.49
CA LEU A 9 15.39 45.71 35.05
C LEU A 9 14.31 44.74 35.53
N LEU A 10 13.55 45.16 36.55
CA LEU A 10 12.30 44.51 36.93
C LEU A 10 11.26 44.79 35.85
N LEU A 11 10.80 43.75 35.15
CA LEU A 11 9.47 43.75 34.53
C LEU A 11 8.53 42.95 35.43
N THR A 12 7.66 43.66 36.13
CA THR A 12 6.49 43.11 36.79
C THR A 12 5.43 42.81 35.74
N SER A 13 5.26 41.54 35.37
CA SER A 13 4.05 41.07 34.70
C SER A 13 3.07 40.52 35.74
N LEU A 14 1.92 41.17 35.88
CA LEU A 14 0.77 40.59 36.55
C LEU A 14 0.27 39.41 35.70
N ALA A 15 0.48 38.19 36.17
CA ALA A 15 -0.26 37.02 35.68
C ALA A 15 -1.59 36.97 36.42
N ALA A 16 -2.67 37.38 35.75
CA ALA A 16 -4.03 37.12 36.19
C ALA A 16 -4.30 35.61 36.07
N CYS A 17 -4.59 34.95 37.18
CA CYS A 17 -5.08 33.58 37.19
C CYS A 17 -6.51 33.54 36.63
N THR A 18 -6.67 33.13 35.38
CA THR A 18 -7.96 32.66 34.85
C THR A 18 -8.00 31.15 34.94
N SER A 19 -8.84 30.64 35.85
CA SER A 19 -9.23 29.24 35.90
C SER A 19 -10.13 28.92 34.70
N ALA A 20 -9.55 28.33 33.66
CA ALA A 20 -10.32 27.67 32.60
C ALA A 20 -10.64 26.25 33.06
N SER A 21 -11.91 26.00 33.37
CA SER A 21 -12.45 24.67 33.59
C SER A 21 -12.35 23.87 32.29
N GLU A 22 -11.50 22.86 32.27
CA GLU A 22 -11.38 21.90 31.18
C GLU A 22 -12.50 20.85 31.33
N SER A 23 -13.71 21.20 30.85
CA SER A 23 -14.77 20.20 30.65
C SER A 23 -14.38 19.35 29.43
N GLY A 24 -14.03 18.10 29.68
CA GLY A 24 -13.72 17.12 28.64
C GLY A 24 -14.87 16.98 27.63
N GLN A 25 -14.63 17.41 26.40
CA GLN A 25 -15.45 17.07 25.25
C GLN A 25 -14.81 15.85 24.59
N LEU A 26 -15.47 14.69 24.69
CA LEU A 26 -15.17 13.52 23.85
C LEU A 26 -15.07 13.95 22.37
N PRO A 27 -14.07 13.49 21.61
CA PRO A 27 -13.93 13.86 20.20
C PRO A 27 -15.20 13.45 19.44
N LYS A 28 -15.86 14.43 18.82
CA LYS A 28 -16.99 14.20 17.91
C LYS A 28 -16.48 13.37 16.71
N PRO A 29 -17.21 12.33 16.29
CA PRO A 29 -16.90 11.62 15.04
C PRO A 29 -16.91 12.60 13.88
N GLN A 30 -15.83 12.63 13.10
CA GLN A 30 -15.74 13.41 11.86
C GLN A 30 -16.64 12.76 10.80
N PRO A 31 -17.52 13.52 10.11
CA PRO A 31 -18.32 12.98 9.01
C PRO A 31 -17.67 13.21 7.64
N GLY A 32 -17.64 12.14 6.83
CA GLY A 32 -17.44 12.13 5.38
C GLY A 32 -16.04 11.65 4.94
N VAL A 33 -15.84 10.82 3.91
CA VAL A 33 -16.68 10.50 2.74
C VAL A 33 -16.16 9.21 2.09
N GLU A 34 -16.97 8.15 2.04
CA GLU A 34 -17.24 7.37 0.81
C GLU A 34 -18.56 6.60 1.01
N GLN A 35 -19.35 6.45 -0.05
CA GLN A 35 -20.80 6.41 0.01
C GLN A 35 -21.43 5.09 0.51
N SER A 36 -22.13 5.21 1.64
CA SER A 36 -23.39 4.58 2.07
C SER A 36 -24.13 3.54 1.18
N THR A 37 -23.51 2.43 0.81
CA THR A 37 -24.25 1.18 0.52
C THR A 37 -23.99 0.19 1.63
N TRP A 38 -24.89 0.16 2.61
CA TRP A 38 -24.87 -0.91 3.60
C TRP A 38 -25.45 -2.17 2.94
N THR A 39 -24.64 -3.21 2.81
CA THR A 39 -25.08 -4.52 2.33
C THR A 39 -25.33 -5.46 3.51
N VAL A 40 -26.04 -6.56 3.26
CA VAL A 40 -26.30 -7.61 4.26
C VAL A 40 -25.40 -8.80 3.97
N LEU A 41 -24.76 -9.34 5.01
CA LEU A 41 -23.96 -10.55 4.98
C LEU A 41 -24.53 -11.55 6.00
N ASN A 42 -24.70 -12.80 5.58
CA ASN A 42 -24.91 -13.92 6.48
C ASN A 42 -23.57 -14.61 6.71
N ILE A 43 -23.18 -14.76 7.97
CA ILE A 43 -21.89 -15.33 8.34
C ILE A 43 -22.02 -16.27 9.53
N THR A 44 -21.31 -17.39 9.46
CA THR A 44 -21.22 -18.37 10.54
C THR A 44 -19.96 -18.09 11.33
N GLY A 45 -20.07 -18.11 12.65
CA GLY A 45 -18.95 -18.07 13.58
C GLY A 45 -18.03 -19.29 13.45
N THR A 46 -16.99 -19.33 14.28
CA THR A 46 -16.06 -20.46 14.31
C THR A 46 -16.21 -21.29 15.58
N THR A 47 -15.50 -22.42 15.66
CA THR A 47 -15.40 -23.23 16.87
C THR A 47 -14.24 -22.80 17.78
N GLN A 48 -13.50 -21.74 17.43
CA GLN A 48 -12.40 -21.22 18.26
C GLN A 48 -12.94 -20.46 19.47
N GLN A 49 -12.18 -20.42 20.57
CA GLN A 49 -12.55 -19.68 21.78
C GLN A 49 -11.42 -18.74 22.23
N PRO A 50 -11.66 -17.42 22.31
CA PRO A 50 -12.90 -16.73 21.91
C PRO A 50 -13.12 -16.81 20.38
N ASP A 51 -14.38 -16.80 19.93
CA ASP A 51 -14.71 -16.84 18.51
C ASP A 51 -14.25 -15.53 17.81
N PRO A 52 -13.27 -15.58 16.89
CA PRO A 52 -12.80 -14.41 16.16
C PRO A 52 -13.92 -13.67 15.41
N VAL A 53 -14.91 -14.39 14.88
CA VAL A 53 -16.05 -13.79 14.16
C VAL A 53 -16.87 -12.94 15.11
N GLU A 54 -17.28 -13.52 16.23
CA GLU A 54 -18.04 -12.80 17.24
C GLU A 54 -17.25 -11.59 17.75
N ALA A 55 -15.97 -11.77 18.10
CA ALA A 55 -15.12 -10.67 18.57
C ALA A 55 -15.05 -9.52 17.56
N LYS A 56 -14.86 -9.82 16.27
CA LYS A 56 -14.78 -8.81 15.21
C LYS A 56 -16.13 -8.12 14.95
N ILE A 57 -17.25 -8.86 14.97
CA ILE A 57 -18.60 -8.28 14.86
C ILE A 57 -18.82 -7.26 15.98
N ARG A 58 -18.49 -7.61 17.24
CA ARG A 58 -18.68 -6.72 18.40
C ARG A 58 -17.83 -5.46 18.32
N GLU A 59 -16.57 -5.60 17.91
CA GLU A 59 -15.65 -4.46 17.69
C GLU A 59 -16.21 -3.47 16.67
N LEU A 60 -16.62 -3.97 15.50
CA LEU A 60 -17.12 -3.12 14.40
C LEU A 60 -18.52 -2.55 14.67
N GLU A 61 -19.36 -3.27 15.41
CA GLU A 61 -20.64 -2.76 15.91
C GLU A 61 -20.41 -1.60 16.90
N ALA A 62 -19.47 -1.74 17.83
CA ALA A 62 -19.10 -0.67 18.77
C ALA A 62 -18.51 0.55 18.06
N ALA A 63 -17.78 0.36 16.96
CA ALA A 63 -17.28 1.43 16.10
C ALA A 63 -18.36 2.06 15.18
N GLY A 64 -19.59 1.51 15.17
CA GLY A 64 -20.68 1.99 14.32
C GLY A 64 -20.53 1.65 12.83
N GLN A 65 -19.62 0.75 12.46
CA GLN A 65 -19.31 0.38 11.08
C GLN A 65 -20.21 -0.73 10.52
N LEU A 66 -20.87 -1.47 11.41
CA LEU A 66 -21.91 -2.45 11.10
C LEU A 66 -22.99 -2.48 12.18
N LYS A 67 -24.07 -3.23 11.94
CA LYS A 67 -25.13 -3.57 12.90
C LYS A 67 -25.51 -5.03 12.75
N ILE A 68 -25.73 -5.71 13.88
CA ILE A 68 -26.34 -7.03 13.88
C ILE A 68 -27.84 -6.89 13.58
N LEU A 69 -28.32 -7.60 12.57
CA LEU A 69 -29.74 -7.71 12.26
C LEU A 69 -30.37 -8.90 12.97
N LYS A 70 -29.67 -10.04 12.98
CA LYS A 70 -30.14 -11.28 13.58
C LYS A 70 -28.98 -12.11 14.09
N VAL A 71 -29.20 -12.77 15.23
CA VAL A 71 -28.38 -13.88 15.69
C VAL A 71 -29.28 -15.10 15.71
N MET A 72 -28.85 -16.17 15.05
CA MET A 72 -29.56 -17.44 15.05
C MET A 72 -28.96 -18.33 16.13
N GLU A 73 -29.81 -19.03 16.86
CA GLU A 73 -29.40 -19.98 17.90
C GLU A 73 -28.84 -21.26 17.27
N SER A 74 -27.57 -21.23 16.92
CA SER A 74 -26.82 -22.36 16.35
C SER A 74 -25.42 -22.47 16.96
N PHE A 75 -24.74 -23.59 16.73
CA PHE A 75 -23.33 -23.74 17.09
C PHE A 75 -22.52 -24.23 15.87
N PRO A 76 -21.56 -23.43 15.35
CA PRO A 76 -21.27 -22.03 15.72
C PRO A 76 -22.46 -21.08 15.47
N ALA A 77 -22.47 -19.93 16.15
CA ALA A 77 -23.54 -18.94 16.00
C ALA A 77 -23.58 -18.42 14.56
N GLN A 78 -24.78 -18.20 14.02
CA GLN A 78 -24.96 -17.57 12.71
C GLN A 78 -25.48 -16.15 12.88
N TYR A 79 -24.92 -15.22 12.12
CA TYR A 79 -25.22 -13.80 12.18
C TYR A 79 -25.71 -13.32 10.82
N GLU A 80 -26.78 -12.53 10.84
CA GLU A 80 -27.15 -11.64 9.75
C GLU A 80 -26.71 -10.24 10.17
N ILE A 81 -25.76 -9.66 9.45
CA ILE A 81 -25.18 -8.35 9.75
C ILE A 81 -25.36 -7.41 8.56
N LYS A 82 -25.51 -6.12 8.82
CA LYS A 82 -25.44 -5.08 7.79
C LYS A 82 -24.32 -4.10 8.08
N GLY A 83 -23.56 -3.69 7.07
CA GLY A 83 -22.43 -2.79 7.28
C GLY A 83 -21.86 -2.28 5.97
N SER A 84 -20.84 -1.43 6.08
CA SER A 84 -20.00 -1.09 4.93
C SER A 84 -19.30 -2.33 4.39
N GLN A 85 -18.97 -2.36 3.09
CA GLN A 85 -18.22 -3.46 2.47
C GLN A 85 -16.94 -3.79 3.25
N GLN A 86 -16.18 -2.76 3.66
CA GLN A 86 -14.97 -2.92 4.48
C GLN A 86 -15.23 -3.64 5.81
N ALA A 87 -16.30 -3.29 6.52
CA ALA A 87 -16.64 -3.93 7.79
C ALA A 87 -17.07 -5.39 7.59
N LEU A 88 -17.83 -5.67 6.54
CA LEU A 88 -18.29 -7.03 6.24
C LEU A 88 -17.12 -7.93 5.79
N SER A 89 -16.19 -7.43 4.98
CA SER A 89 -14.97 -8.16 4.61
C SER A 89 -14.13 -8.51 5.85
N ALA A 90 -13.96 -7.57 6.79
CA ALA A 90 -13.22 -7.84 8.03
C ALA A 90 -13.87 -8.95 8.90
N VAL A 91 -15.20 -9.05 8.93
CA VAL A 91 -15.89 -10.16 9.61
C VAL A 91 -15.68 -11.48 8.85
N GLN A 92 -15.71 -11.44 7.51
CA GLN A 92 -15.45 -12.60 6.66
C GLN A 92 -14.03 -13.16 6.85
N GLU A 93 -13.03 -12.28 6.97
CA GLU A 93 -11.64 -12.64 7.31
C GLU A 93 -11.54 -13.33 8.67
N ALA A 94 -12.28 -12.84 9.67
CA ALA A 94 -12.31 -13.43 11.00
C ALA A 94 -12.93 -14.84 11.00
N ALA A 95 -13.88 -15.12 10.09
CA ALA A 95 -14.46 -16.45 9.89
C ALA A 95 -13.50 -17.42 9.20
N ASN A 96 -12.50 -16.90 8.48
CA ASN A 96 -11.53 -17.72 7.77
C ASN A 96 -10.09 -17.23 8.02
N PRO A 97 -9.53 -17.45 9.24
CA PRO A 97 -8.24 -16.90 9.63
C PRO A 97 -7.03 -17.42 8.83
N ILE A 98 -7.22 -18.44 7.98
CA ILE A 98 -6.21 -18.91 7.01
C ILE A 98 -6.11 -17.94 5.81
N GLN A 99 -7.15 -17.15 5.53
CA GLN A 99 -7.24 -16.20 4.41
C GLN A 99 -7.03 -14.74 4.80
N ALA A 100 -7.04 -14.40 6.10
CA ALA A 100 -6.66 -13.06 6.54
C ALA A 100 -5.20 -12.82 6.12
N PRO A 101 -4.91 -11.81 5.28
CA PRO A 101 -3.59 -11.72 4.72
C PRO A 101 -2.64 -11.27 5.82
N LYS A 102 -1.68 -12.15 6.11
CA LYS A 102 -0.57 -11.88 7.02
C LYS A 102 0.60 -11.42 6.19
N LYS A 103 1.34 -10.44 6.71
CA LYS A 103 2.58 -9.97 6.08
C LYS A 103 3.48 -11.16 5.75
N ASP A 104 3.74 -11.38 4.46
CA ASP A 104 4.64 -12.45 4.02
C ASP A 104 6.09 -12.08 4.37
N LEU A 105 6.57 -12.61 5.49
CA LEU A 105 7.93 -12.36 5.99
C LEU A 105 9.01 -12.97 5.09
N LYS A 106 8.70 -14.03 4.34
CA LYS A 106 9.64 -14.64 3.40
C LYS A 106 9.79 -13.76 2.16
N ALA A 107 8.69 -13.27 1.61
CA ALA A 107 8.71 -12.30 0.52
C ALA A 107 9.42 -11.00 0.97
N LEU A 108 9.18 -10.55 2.20
CA LEU A 108 9.85 -9.37 2.76
C LEU A 108 11.38 -9.55 2.81
N ALA A 109 11.85 -10.68 3.34
CA ALA A 109 13.28 -10.96 3.42
C ALA A 109 13.94 -11.10 2.04
N ALA A 110 13.24 -11.72 1.08
CA ALA A 110 13.71 -11.80 -0.30
C ALA A 110 13.79 -10.42 -0.96
N LEU A 111 12.78 -9.58 -0.74
CA LEU A 111 12.74 -8.18 -1.20
C LEU A 111 13.91 -7.37 -0.61
N ASP A 112 14.16 -7.46 0.69
CA ASP A 112 15.27 -6.77 1.37
C ASP A 112 16.64 -7.17 0.78
N ALA A 113 16.86 -8.46 0.55
CA ALA A 113 18.11 -8.95 -0.03
C ALA A 113 18.29 -8.47 -1.48
N ALA A 114 17.22 -8.49 -2.27
CA ALA A 114 17.23 -8.05 -3.66
C ALA A 114 17.45 -6.53 -3.79
N GLU A 115 16.78 -5.74 -2.97
CA GLU A 115 16.94 -4.28 -2.92
C GLU A 115 18.35 -3.89 -2.46
N ALA A 116 18.93 -4.61 -1.48
CA ALA A 116 20.31 -4.40 -1.07
C ALA A 116 21.31 -4.70 -2.21
N LEU A 117 21.09 -5.79 -2.96
CA LEU A 117 21.92 -6.13 -4.12
C LEU A 117 21.80 -5.06 -5.22
N TRP A 118 20.59 -4.58 -5.46
CA TRP A 118 20.34 -3.49 -6.40
C TRP A 118 21.05 -2.21 -5.96
N MET A 119 20.92 -1.80 -4.70
CA MET A 119 21.60 -0.61 -4.19
C MET A 119 23.12 -0.71 -4.31
N GLN A 120 23.69 -1.90 -4.17
CA GLN A 120 25.13 -2.13 -4.32
C GLN A 120 25.60 -2.06 -5.78
N LYS A 121 24.83 -2.60 -6.72
CA LYS A 121 25.27 -2.85 -8.10
C LYS A 121 24.61 -1.97 -9.16
N ARG A 122 23.58 -1.20 -8.79
CA ARG A 122 22.81 -0.41 -9.76
C ARG A 122 23.72 0.59 -10.47
N PRO A 123 23.67 0.65 -11.80
CA PRO A 123 24.34 1.71 -12.53
C PRO A 123 23.59 3.03 -12.32
N GLU A 124 24.31 4.15 -12.43
CA GLU A 124 23.71 5.49 -12.39
C GLU A 124 22.71 5.72 -13.54
N HIS A 125 22.93 5.01 -14.66
CA HIS A 125 22.10 5.06 -15.87
C HIS A 125 21.83 3.65 -16.38
N TYR A 126 20.58 3.37 -16.71
CA TYR A 126 20.21 2.09 -17.29
C TYR A 126 19.02 2.22 -18.23
N ALA A 127 18.81 1.16 -19.01
CA ALA A 127 17.63 1.00 -19.83
C ALA A 127 17.09 -0.42 -19.69
N TYR A 128 15.78 -0.56 -19.84
CA TYR A 128 15.11 -1.85 -19.81
C TYR A 128 13.74 -1.74 -20.48
N GLN A 129 13.05 -2.87 -20.65
CA GLN A 129 11.66 -2.90 -21.07
C GLN A 129 10.78 -3.32 -19.91
N LEU A 130 9.72 -2.55 -19.67
CA LEU A 130 8.67 -2.88 -18.69
C LEU A 130 7.38 -3.20 -19.43
N GLN A 131 6.72 -4.28 -19.05
CA GLN A 131 5.43 -4.67 -19.59
C GLN A 131 4.46 -4.96 -18.44
N ALA A 132 3.30 -4.32 -18.46
CA ALA A 132 2.17 -4.70 -17.63
C ALA A 132 1.40 -5.86 -18.29
N SER A 133 0.93 -6.81 -17.49
CA SER A 133 -0.03 -7.81 -17.93
C SER A 133 -1.34 -7.58 -17.18
N CYS A 134 -2.39 -7.23 -17.90
CA CYS A 134 -3.72 -7.01 -17.35
C CYS A 134 -4.75 -7.28 -18.45
N PHE A 135 -6.01 -7.43 -18.08
CA PHE A 135 -7.12 -7.51 -19.03
C PHE A 135 -7.52 -6.12 -19.54
N CYS A 136 -6.53 -5.40 -20.08
CA CYS A 136 -6.64 -4.05 -20.59
C CYS A 136 -6.54 -4.04 -22.13
N PRO A 137 -6.98 -2.96 -22.79
CA PRO A 137 -6.72 -2.75 -24.20
C PRO A 137 -5.22 -2.86 -24.56
N PRO A 138 -4.86 -3.31 -25.79
CA PRO A 138 -3.48 -3.58 -26.20
C PRO A 138 -2.52 -2.39 -26.01
N GLU A 139 -3.01 -1.16 -26.05
CA GLU A 139 -2.20 0.02 -25.77
C GLU A 139 -1.57 -0.03 -24.37
N TYR A 140 -2.27 -0.54 -23.35
CA TYR A 140 -1.78 -0.59 -21.96
C TYR A 140 -0.85 -1.77 -21.66
N THR A 141 -0.95 -2.84 -22.45
CA THR A 141 -0.15 -4.07 -22.26
C THR A 141 1.07 -4.15 -23.19
N GLN A 142 1.28 -3.12 -24.01
CA GLN A 142 2.49 -3.00 -24.83
C GLN A 142 3.73 -2.74 -23.97
N PRO A 143 4.87 -3.39 -24.28
CA PRO A 143 6.12 -3.14 -23.58
C PRO A 143 6.62 -1.71 -23.84
N ILE A 144 7.09 -1.07 -22.77
CA ILE A 144 7.63 0.29 -22.76
C ILE A 144 9.15 0.17 -22.62
N ALA A 145 9.91 0.74 -23.57
CA ALA A 145 11.35 0.92 -23.46
C ALA A 145 11.65 2.15 -22.61
N ILE A 146 12.23 1.92 -21.44
CA ILE A 146 12.48 2.95 -20.42
C ILE A 146 13.99 3.21 -20.34
N ARG A 147 14.36 4.49 -20.29
CA ARG A 147 15.73 4.93 -19.98
C ARG A 147 15.71 5.78 -18.72
N VAL A 148 16.51 5.37 -17.74
CA VAL A 148 16.63 6.02 -16.45
C VAL A 148 18.00 6.67 -16.33
N PHE A 149 18.01 7.94 -15.95
CA PHE A 149 19.21 8.74 -15.74
C PHE A 149 19.16 9.31 -14.32
N LYS A 150 20.10 8.90 -13.45
CA LYS A 150 20.19 9.34 -12.05
C LYS A 150 18.89 9.14 -11.28
N GLY A 151 18.26 7.98 -11.49
CA GLY A 151 16.99 7.62 -10.84
C GLY A 151 15.74 8.26 -11.43
N VAL A 152 15.84 9.02 -12.53
CA VAL A 152 14.69 9.66 -13.19
C VAL A 152 14.47 9.08 -14.59
N VAL A 153 13.22 8.79 -14.95
CA VAL A 153 12.85 8.40 -16.31
C VAL A 153 13.05 9.59 -17.25
N GLN A 154 13.99 9.48 -18.19
CA GLN A 154 14.25 10.50 -19.21
C GLN A 154 13.58 10.20 -20.55
N GLN A 155 13.32 8.92 -20.82
CA GLN A 155 12.70 8.48 -22.05
C GLN A 155 11.85 7.24 -21.77
N ALA A 156 10.66 7.22 -22.35
CA ALA A 156 9.72 6.12 -22.29
C ALA A 156 9.02 6.04 -23.64
N ASP A 157 9.33 5.00 -24.41
CA ASP A 157 8.77 4.80 -25.75
C ASP A 157 8.08 3.44 -25.83
N LEU A 158 7.00 3.35 -26.60
CA LEU A 158 6.41 2.05 -26.93
C LEU A 158 7.39 1.26 -27.80
N VAL A 159 7.73 0.03 -27.40
CA VAL A 159 8.70 -0.81 -28.12
C VAL A 159 8.22 -1.09 -29.56
N THR A 160 6.93 -1.32 -29.73
CA THR A 160 6.32 -1.70 -31.02
C THR A 160 6.39 -0.57 -32.05
N SER A 161 5.93 0.63 -31.67
CA SER A 161 5.84 1.78 -32.58
C SER A 161 7.09 2.67 -32.57
N LYS A 162 7.95 2.52 -31.56
CA LYS A 162 9.09 3.41 -31.26
C LYS A 162 8.67 4.88 -31.08
N GLN A 163 7.42 5.11 -30.73
CA GLN A 163 6.90 6.44 -30.41
C GLN A 163 6.97 6.70 -28.92
N PRO A 164 7.15 7.96 -28.49
CA PRO A 164 7.05 8.34 -27.10
C PRO A 164 5.72 7.90 -26.50
N LEU A 165 5.75 7.52 -25.22
CA LEU A 165 4.55 7.20 -24.47
C LEU A 165 3.62 8.43 -24.41
N PRO A 166 2.30 8.28 -24.62
CA PRO A 166 1.34 9.36 -24.49
C PRO A 166 1.44 10.09 -23.14
N ALA A 167 1.11 11.38 -23.13
CA ALA A 167 1.33 12.25 -21.97
C ALA A 167 0.57 11.78 -20.72
N ASP A 168 -0.65 11.29 -20.89
CA ASP A 168 -1.53 10.69 -19.88
C ASP A 168 -1.02 9.35 -19.35
N ARG A 169 -0.12 8.70 -20.07
CA ARG A 169 0.45 7.39 -19.72
C ARG A 169 1.87 7.43 -19.19
N LYS A 170 2.47 8.62 -19.04
CA LYS A 170 3.85 8.76 -18.52
C LYS A 170 4.08 8.03 -17.18
N ALA A 171 3.06 7.91 -16.33
CA ALA A 171 3.12 7.21 -15.04
C ALA A 171 3.23 5.67 -15.17
N ASP A 172 2.94 5.10 -16.34
CA ASP A 172 3.14 3.67 -16.62
C ASP A 172 4.62 3.33 -16.76
N ALA A 173 5.46 4.31 -17.11
CA ALA A 173 6.90 4.16 -17.18
C ALA A 173 7.52 4.30 -15.78
N LYS A 174 7.76 3.15 -15.14
CA LYS A 174 8.33 3.08 -13.79
C LYS A 174 9.83 2.89 -13.86
N THR A 175 10.52 3.28 -12.79
CA THR A 175 11.91 2.91 -12.49
C THR A 175 11.95 1.58 -11.74
N ILE A 176 13.14 0.99 -11.58
CA ILE A 176 13.31 -0.24 -10.79
C ILE A 176 13.04 0.06 -9.29
N ASP A 177 13.43 1.23 -8.81
CA ASP A 177 13.14 1.68 -7.44
C ASP A 177 11.63 1.79 -7.18
N GLU A 178 10.85 2.26 -8.16
CA GLU A 178 9.38 2.28 -8.06
C GLU A 178 8.75 0.88 -8.10
N LEU A 179 9.35 -0.08 -8.83
CA LEU A 179 8.91 -1.47 -8.78
C LEU A 179 9.14 -2.08 -7.39
N PHE A 180 10.28 -1.81 -6.75
CA PHE A 180 10.52 -2.22 -5.37
C PHE A 180 9.48 -1.63 -4.41
N LYS A 181 9.12 -0.35 -4.59
CA LYS A 181 8.07 0.29 -3.80
C LYS A 181 6.71 -0.41 -3.95
N ILE A 182 6.32 -0.78 -5.17
CA ILE A 182 5.06 -1.51 -5.42
C ILE A 182 5.04 -2.84 -4.64
N ILE A 183 6.13 -3.61 -4.71
CA ILE A 183 6.23 -4.90 -3.99
C ILE A 183 6.18 -4.66 -2.48
N ARG A 184 6.94 -3.68 -1.98
CA ARG A 184 6.99 -3.32 -0.56
C ARG A 184 5.62 -2.93 -0.03
N ASP A 185 4.90 -2.11 -0.77
CA ASP A 185 3.57 -1.63 -0.41
C ASP A 185 2.56 -2.78 -0.38
N ALA A 186 2.64 -3.74 -1.30
CA ALA A 186 1.79 -4.93 -1.30
C ALA A 186 2.07 -5.82 -0.08
N ILE A 187 3.35 -6.06 0.26
CA ILE A 187 3.72 -6.85 1.45
C ILE A 187 3.28 -6.15 2.75
N ASN A 188 3.38 -4.82 2.81
CA ASN A 188 3.00 -4.05 4.01
C ASN A 188 1.48 -3.88 4.17
N ARG A 189 0.72 -3.90 3.06
CA ARG A 189 -0.75 -3.85 3.04
C ARG A 189 -1.38 -5.24 3.07
N PRO A 190 -0.73 -6.16 3.79
CA PRO A 190 -0.61 -7.58 3.42
C PRO A 190 -1.53 -7.99 2.25
N ALA A 191 -1.00 -7.99 1.04
CA ALA A 191 -1.66 -8.56 -0.12
C ALA A 191 -1.85 -10.08 0.08
N ALA A 192 -2.90 -10.65 -0.51
CA ALA A 192 -3.18 -12.08 -0.43
C ALA A 192 -2.03 -12.96 -0.96
N SER A 193 -1.35 -12.54 -2.03
CA SER A 193 -0.14 -13.20 -2.53
C SER A 193 0.83 -12.20 -3.16
N VAL A 194 2.12 -12.38 -2.89
CA VAL A 194 3.22 -11.62 -3.52
C VAL A 194 4.27 -12.60 -4.04
N GLN A 195 4.35 -12.73 -5.36
CA GLN A 195 5.32 -13.59 -6.03
C GLN A 195 6.22 -12.74 -6.91
N VAL A 196 7.53 -12.76 -6.62
CA VAL A 196 8.51 -11.95 -7.33
C VAL A 196 9.71 -12.81 -7.71
N THR A 197 10.14 -12.68 -8.97
CA THR A 197 11.44 -13.18 -9.43
C THR A 197 12.41 -12.03 -9.50
N TYR A 198 13.56 -12.17 -8.86
CA TYR A 198 14.63 -11.17 -8.88
C TYR A 198 15.78 -11.61 -9.79
N ASP A 199 16.38 -10.66 -10.49
CA ASP A 199 17.58 -10.90 -11.27
C ASP A 199 18.77 -11.26 -10.35
N PRO A 200 19.51 -12.35 -10.60
CA PRO A 200 20.58 -12.80 -9.71
C PRO A 200 21.83 -11.90 -9.76
N ASN A 201 22.01 -11.10 -10.81
CA ASN A 201 23.22 -10.30 -11.00
C ASN A 201 23.10 -8.94 -10.33
N TYR A 202 21.96 -8.26 -10.53
CA TYR A 202 21.68 -6.90 -10.11
C TYR A 202 20.57 -6.80 -9.05
N GLY A 203 19.75 -7.84 -8.84
CA GLY A 203 18.71 -7.83 -7.80
C GLY A 203 17.39 -7.14 -8.19
N PHE A 204 17.26 -6.55 -9.38
CA PHE A 204 15.99 -5.93 -9.77
C PHE A 204 14.88 -6.97 -9.96
N PRO A 205 13.59 -6.63 -9.71
CA PRO A 205 12.47 -7.53 -9.95
C PRO A 205 12.25 -7.70 -11.46
N SER A 206 12.46 -8.91 -11.99
CA SER A 206 12.27 -9.26 -13.39
C SER A 206 10.85 -9.73 -13.69
N SER A 207 10.15 -10.26 -12.70
CA SER A 207 8.72 -10.60 -12.77
C SER A 207 8.05 -10.32 -11.43
N ILE A 208 6.87 -9.70 -11.46
CA ILE A 208 6.05 -9.36 -10.30
C ILE A 208 4.65 -9.89 -10.59
N SER A 209 4.09 -10.62 -9.62
CA SER A 209 2.71 -11.11 -9.58
C SER A 209 2.18 -10.86 -8.17
N ILE A 210 1.23 -9.95 -8.05
CA ILE A 210 0.60 -9.57 -6.79
C ILE A 210 -0.90 -9.73 -6.94
N ASP A 211 -1.49 -10.45 -6.00
CA ASP A 211 -2.94 -10.60 -5.79
C ASP A 211 -3.21 -9.90 -4.46
N LEU A 212 -3.93 -8.78 -4.51
CA LEU A 212 -4.21 -7.95 -3.34
C LEU A 212 -5.27 -8.60 -2.46
N ASP A 213 -6.31 -9.18 -3.05
CA ASP A 213 -7.40 -9.85 -2.36
C ASP A 213 -7.95 -11.01 -3.22
N GLN A 214 -7.82 -12.25 -2.73
CA GLN A 214 -8.24 -13.46 -3.44
C GLN A 214 -9.71 -13.49 -3.84
N MET A 215 -10.53 -12.63 -3.24
CA MET A 215 -11.97 -12.54 -3.46
C MET A 215 -12.38 -11.39 -4.38
N MET A 216 -11.42 -10.54 -4.81
CA MET A 216 -11.65 -9.44 -5.73
C MET A 216 -11.04 -9.74 -7.10
N ALA A 217 -11.85 -9.65 -8.15
CA ALA A 217 -11.35 -9.77 -9.52
C ALA A 217 -10.79 -8.44 -10.04
N ASP A 218 -9.83 -8.53 -10.96
CA ASP A 218 -9.28 -7.43 -11.76
C ASP A 218 -8.48 -6.38 -10.96
N GLU A 219 -8.05 -6.72 -9.75
CA GLU A 219 -7.15 -5.88 -8.93
C GLU A 219 -5.66 -6.21 -9.13
N GLU A 220 -5.37 -7.35 -9.76
CA GLU A 220 -4.07 -7.99 -9.69
C GLU A 220 -3.01 -7.19 -10.45
N ILE A 221 -1.80 -7.17 -9.89
CA ILE A 221 -0.67 -6.43 -10.46
C ILE A 221 0.33 -7.41 -11.03
N TYR A 222 0.50 -7.37 -12.35
CA TYR A 222 1.52 -8.13 -13.06
C TYR A 222 2.47 -7.23 -13.85
N TYR A 223 3.76 -7.35 -13.57
CA TYR A 223 4.82 -6.69 -14.33
C TYR A 223 5.89 -7.67 -14.76
N THR A 224 6.45 -7.45 -15.95
CA THR A 224 7.69 -8.09 -16.42
C THR A 224 8.69 -7.03 -16.82
N ALA A 225 9.91 -7.13 -16.27
CA ALA A 225 11.04 -6.29 -16.61
C ALA A 225 12.13 -7.14 -17.29
N LYS A 226 12.49 -6.77 -18.52
CA LYS A 226 13.46 -7.52 -19.35
C LYS A 226 14.40 -6.59 -20.10
N ASP A 227 15.35 -7.18 -20.83
CA ASP A 227 16.31 -6.47 -21.68
C ASP A 227 17.09 -5.38 -20.92
N PHE A 228 17.38 -5.64 -19.65
CA PHE A 228 18.14 -4.73 -18.78
C PHE A 228 19.55 -4.54 -19.33
N LYS A 229 19.99 -3.28 -19.37
CA LYS A 229 21.34 -2.91 -19.77
C LYS A 229 21.81 -1.67 -19.04
N VAL A 230 23.09 -1.69 -18.65
CA VAL A 230 23.82 -0.50 -18.22
C VAL A 230 23.89 0.46 -19.40
N ALA A 231 23.54 1.72 -19.17
CA ALA A 231 23.48 2.73 -20.22
C ALA A 231 24.58 3.78 -20.04
N SER A 232 25.83 3.29 -20.04
CA SER A 232 27.07 4.08 -19.98
C SER A 232 27.20 4.93 -21.26
N GLY A 233 26.57 6.10 -21.27
CA GLY A 233 26.57 7.02 -22.42
C GLY A 233 25.26 7.78 -22.65
N LEU A 234 24.22 7.53 -21.85
CA LEU A 234 23.03 8.39 -21.88
C LEU A 234 23.42 9.81 -21.47
N LYS A 235 23.23 10.76 -22.39
CA LYS A 235 23.24 12.19 -22.07
C LYS A 235 21.83 12.58 -21.60
N PRO A 236 21.68 13.60 -20.75
CA PRO A 236 20.36 14.18 -20.46
C PRO A 236 19.63 14.50 -21.76
N ALA A 237 18.30 14.31 -21.79
CA ALA A 237 17.50 14.83 -22.90
C ALA A 237 17.73 16.35 -22.98
N GLN A 238 18.15 16.85 -24.14
CA GLN A 238 18.22 18.28 -24.38
C GLN A 238 16.78 18.76 -24.62
N HIS A 239 16.24 19.49 -23.65
CA HIS A 239 14.96 20.20 -23.77
C HIS A 239 15.15 21.52 -24.51
#